data_AF-A0AAU6TYM0-F1
#
_entry.id   AF-A0AAU6TYM0-F1
#
_cell.length_a   1.000
_cell.length_b   1.000
_cell.length_c   1.000
_cell.angle_alpha   90.00
_cell.angle_beta   90.00
_cell.angle_gamma   90.00
#
_symmetry.space_group_name_H-M   'P 1'
#
loop_
_entity.id
_entity.type
_entity.pdbx_description
1 polymer ?
#
loop_
_entity_poly.entity_id
_entity_poly.type
_entity_poly.pdbx_seq_one_letter_code
_entity_poly.pdbx_strand_id
1 'polypeptide(L)'
;MKKILAVLIGITLLSGCGPKELSPEQKMQVEALKSELAQTEKEITAANEMDNKYSGGLIKSLIAARTEVLGTNKALLQQRINAIESGAKIEIVVNGQKEDPEKAKEIESEINSLRAEIGILQKDADRYTGGLIRDLKLSAIATQEQTIALLQQRYLMAKYGISITRNEKPAEIKENNNVQTANEIKQESQTLLPPADGPLGLRMGLSAEDISRMTGRELSEIEGKTNLYETDKTPKSNSEFESYIFVISPKYGLCQIRAIGKVINTDGYGLQLRSKFDDMRSSLDSVYGKGKLTDKLFPGSIWDEPRYWMMSLLKDERFLISEWNKKNEVSEKNNLNDIALEARAISSESGILFLQYDFQNSEKCQSEIKEAKKSSL
;
A
#
# COMPACT_ATOMS: atom_id res chain seq x y z
N MET A 1 -3.30 79.58 -38.20
CA MET A 1 -2.52 78.93 -39.28
C MET A 1 -1.21 78.46 -38.66
N LYS A 2 -0.71 77.22 -38.75
CA LYS A 2 -1.03 76.00 -39.48
C LYS A 2 -0.48 74.84 -38.61
N LYS A 3 -1.17 73.70 -38.64
CA LYS A 3 -0.75 72.43 -38.03
C LYS A 3 0.39 71.80 -38.85
N ILE A 4 1.45 71.33 -38.19
CA ILE A 4 2.39 70.27 -38.64
C ILE A 4 2.95 69.68 -37.32
N LEU A 5 2.36 68.64 -36.71
CA LEU A 5 2.58 67.21 -36.95
C LEU A 5 4.06 66.82 -37.15
N ALA A 6 4.75 66.54 -36.04
CA ALA A 6 5.92 65.67 -36.01
C ALA A 6 5.76 64.70 -34.83
N VAL A 7 5.52 63.45 -35.17
CA VAL A 7 5.37 62.30 -34.28
C VAL A 7 6.75 61.96 -33.70
N LEU A 8 6.94 62.12 -32.39
CA LEU A 8 8.09 61.58 -31.67
C LEU A 8 7.64 60.29 -30.97
N ILE A 9 7.77 59.16 -31.67
CA ILE A 9 7.77 57.84 -31.06
C ILE A 9 9.21 57.60 -30.60
N GLY A 10 9.44 57.72 -29.30
CA GLY A 10 10.74 57.52 -28.65
C GLY A 10 10.61 56.56 -27.48
N ILE A 11 10.43 55.27 -27.81
CA ILE A 11 10.81 54.06 -27.06
C ILE A 11 10.93 54.25 -25.54
N THR A 12 9.82 54.15 -24.82
CA THR A 12 9.86 53.68 -23.43
C THR A 12 10.26 52.20 -23.47
N LEU A 13 11.44 51.90 -22.93
CA LEU A 13 11.93 50.56 -22.65
C LEU A 13 10.82 49.78 -21.93
N LEU A 14 10.15 48.90 -22.66
CA LEU A 14 9.57 47.69 -22.09
C LEU A 14 10.74 46.84 -21.62
N SER A 15 11.33 47.17 -20.47
CA SER A 15 11.87 46.15 -19.57
C SER A 15 10.69 45.38 -19.00
N GLY A 16 9.94 44.72 -19.88
CA GLY A 16 9.24 43.51 -19.49
C GLY A 16 10.31 42.61 -18.90
N CYS A 17 10.12 42.18 -17.66
CA CYS A 17 10.96 41.18 -17.05
C CYS A 17 11.12 40.02 -18.04
N GLY A 18 12.26 39.98 -18.73
CA GLY A 18 12.66 38.80 -19.48
C GLY A 18 12.73 37.62 -18.53
N PRO A 19 12.57 36.38 -19.04
CA PRO A 19 12.67 35.19 -18.21
C PRO A 19 13.99 35.27 -17.44
N LYS A 20 13.90 35.22 -16.10
CA LYS A 20 15.05 35.25 -15.22
C LYS A 20 15.99 34.13 -15.67
N GLU A 21 17.21 34.48 -16.07
CA GLU A 21 18.18 33.47 -16.48
C GLU A 21 18.37 32.48 -15.32
N LEU A 22 18.27 31.19 -15.64
CA LEU A 22 18.46 30.10 -14.68
C LEU A 22 19.82 30.23 -13.98
N SER A 23 19.86 29.99 -12.67
CA SER A 23 21.13 29.91 -11.95
C SER A 23 22.00 28.77 -12.49
N PRO A 24 23.33 28.80 -12.31
CA PRO A 24 24.20 27.69 -12.69
C PRO A 24 23.75 26.33 -12.12
N GLU A 25 23.28 26.32 -10.87
CA GLU A 25 22.75 25.12 -10.21
C GLU A 25 21.43 24.65 -10.84
N GLN A 26 20.53 25.57 -11.19
CA GLN A 26 19.28 25.24 -11.88
C GLN A 26 19.53 24.72 -13.29
N LYS A 27 20.53 25.26 -14.01
CA LYS A 27 20.96 24.75 -15.33
C LYS A 27 21.44 23.31 -15.23
N MET A 28 22.30 23.00 -14.25
CA MET A 28 22.75 21.63 -13.99
C MET A 28 21.60 20.67 -13.64
N GLN A 29 20.65 21.11 -12.82
CA GLN A 29 19.47 20.30 -12.49
C GLN A 29 18.59 20.01 -13.72
N VAL A 30 18.37 21.02 -14.56
CA VAL A 30 17.60 20.88 -15.81
C VAL A 30 18.32 19.95 -16.79
N GLU A 31 19.64 20.03 -16.91
CA GLU A 31 20.42 19.10 -17.75
C GLU A 31 20.30 17.65 -17.27
N ALA A 32 20.39 17.41 -15.96
CA ALA A 32 20.20 16.08 -15.38
C ALA A 32 18.78 15.55 -15.64
N LEU A 33 17.74 16.38 -15.42
CA LEU A 33 16.34 16.00 -15.69
C LEU A 33 16.08 15.72 -17.17
N LYS A 34 16.71 16.47 -18.09
CA LYS A 34 16.63 16.22 -19.54
C LYS A 34 17.30 14.91 -19.92
N SER A 35 18.43 14.56 -19.30
CA SER A 35 19.07 13.27 -19.50
C SER A 35 18.19 12.12 -19.03
N GLU A 36 17.55 12.25 -17.86
CA GLU A 36 16.63 11.23 -17.34
C GLU A 36 15.37 11.10 -18.20
N LEU A 37 14.82 12.23 -18.68
CA LEU A 37 13.69 12.26 -19.62
C LEU A 37 14.03 11.52 -20.92
N ALA A 38 15.20 11.79 -21.52
CA ALA A 38 15.64 11.13 -22.73
C ALA A 38 15.82 9.61 -22.53
N GLN A 39 16.25 9.17 -21.34
CA GLN A 39 16.35 7.77 -21.00
C GLN A 39 14.97 7.11 -20.85
N THR A 40 14.02 7.77 -20.17
CA THR A 40 12.64 7.29 -20.05
C THR A 40 11.96 7.18 -21.42
N GLU A 41 12.21 8.13 -22.34
CA GLU A 41 11.67 8.06 -23.72
C GLU A 41 12.22 6.88 -24.52
N LYS A 42 13.50 6.54 -24.35
CA LYS A 42 14.08 5.33 -24.94
C LYS A 42 13.43 4.07 -24.40
N GLU A 43 13.18 4.01 -23.09
CA GLU A 43 12.52 2.86 -22.44
C GLU A 43 11.06 2.71 -22.89
N ILE A 44 10.32 3.82 -23.08
CA ILE A 44 8.97 3.80 -23.67
C ILE A 44 9.02 3.27 -25.10
N THR A 45 9.98 3.71 -25.90
CA THR A 45 10.13 3.27 -27.30
C THR A 45 10.41 1.76 -27.36
N ALA A 46 11.34 1.27 -26.54
CA ALA A 46 11.65 -0.15 -26.43
C ALA A 46 10.44 -0.99 -25.94
N ALA A 47 9.66 -0.47 -24.99
CA ALA A 47 8.44 -1.13 -24.52
C ALA A 47 7.39 -1.22 -25.64
N ASN A 48 7.18 -0.16 -26.41
CA ASN A 48 6.24 -0.16 -27.55
C ASN A 48 6.70 -1.11 -28.67
N GLU A 49 8.00 -1.18 -28.96
CA GLU A 49 8.56 -2.14 -29.91
C GLU A 49 8.36 -3.59 -29.45
N MET A 50 8.42 -3.85 -28.14
CA MET A 50 8.09 -5.15 -27.58
C MET A 50 6.59 -5.43 -27.62
N ASP A 51 5.70 -4.47 -27.33
CA ASP A 51 4.24 -4.65 -27.40
C ASP A 51 3.80 -5.16 -28.79
N ASN A 52 4.37 -4.58 -29.85
CA ASN A 52 4.10 -4.94 -31.23
C ASN A 52 4.49 -6.39 -31.60
N LYS A 53 5.31 -7.05 -30.77
CA LYS A 53 5.70 -8.46 -30.96
C LYS A 53 4.69 -9.43 -30.38
N TYR A 54 3.70 -8.96 -29.60
CA TYR A 54 2.71 -9.80 -28.93
C TYR A 54 1.28 -9.37 -29.30
N SER A 55 0.45 -10.33 -29.70
CA SER A 55 -0.94 -10.11 -30.11
C SER A 55 -1.96 -10.14 -28.96
N GLY A 56 -1.53 -10.49 -27.73
CA GLY A 56 -2.37 -10.53 -26.53
C GLY A 56 -1.69 -11.22 -25.34
N GLY A 57 -2.44 -11.45 -24.26
CA GLY A 57 -1.99 -12.24 -23.10
C GLY A 57 -1.25 -11.44 -22.01
N LEU A 58 -0.69 -12.18 -21.05
CA LEU A 58 -0.05 -11.62 -19.85
C LEU A 58 1.13 -10.70 -20.20
N ILE A 59 2.03 -11.12 -21.09
CA ILE A 59 3.19 -10.33 -21.50
C ILE A 59 2.76 -8.99 -22.09
N LYS A 60 1.74 -8.99 -22.95
CA LYS A 60 1.19 -7.75 -23.53
C LYS A 60 0.58 -6.84 -22.45
N SER A 61 -0.13 -7.43 -21.48
CA SER A 61 -0.74 -6.69 -20.37
C SER A 61 0.32 -6.06 -19.45
N LEU A 62 1.43 -6.76 -19.21
CA LEU A 62 2.57 -6.26 -18.45
C LEU A 62 3.31 -5.14 -19.21
N ILE A 63 3.52 -5.28 -20.51
CA ILE A 63 4.13 -4.23 -21.34
C ILE A 63 3.26 -2.97 -21.37
N ALA A 64 1.93 -3.12 -21.47
CA ALA A 64 1.00 -2.00 -21.41
C ALA A 64 1.07 -1.25 -20.07
N ALA A 65 1.04 -1.99 -18.95
CA ALA A 65 1.19 -1.41 -17.61
C ALA A 65 2.54 -0.71 -17.43
N ARG A 66 3.63 -1.28 -17.96
CA ARG A 66 4.97 -0.67 -17.93
C ARG A 66 4.99 0.65 -18.68
N THR A 67 4.36 0.67 -19.84
CA THR A 67 4.30 1.84 -20.71
C THR A 67 3.51 2.98 -20.04
N GLU A 68 2.44 2.67 -19.31
CA GLU A 68 1.66 3.67 -18.54
C GLU A 68 2.47 4.30 -17.40
N VAL A 69 3.22 3.47 -16.66
CA VAL A 69 4.11 3.96 -15.58
C VAL A 69 5.22 4.84 -16.16
N LEU A 70 5.88 4.40 -17.24
CA LEU A 70 6.90 5.20 -17.90
C LEU A 70 6.33 6.51 -18.48
N GLY A 71 5.10 6.48 -18.99
CA GLY A 71 4.38 7.68 -19.44
C GLY A 71 4.14 8.67 -18.29
N THR A 72 3.79 8.17 -17.11
CA THR A 72 3.66 8.98 -15.89
C THR A 72 5.02 9.58 -15.49
N ASN A 73 6.10 8.80 -15.49
CA ASN A 73 7.45 9.28 -15.19
C ASN A 73 7.89 10.39 -16.15
N LYS A 74 7.64 10.21 -17.45
CA LYS A 74 7.87 11.25 -18.47
C LYS A 74 7.10 12.54 -18.17
N ALA A 75 5.82 12.45 -17.81
CA ALA A 75 5.01 13.62 -17.50
C ALA A 75 5.54 14.37 -16.26
N LEU A 76 5.98 13.65 -15.23
CA LEU A 76 6.55 14.23 -14.01
C LEU A 76 7.89 14.94 -14.29
N LEU A 77 8.78 14.31 -15.07
CA LEU A 77 10.05 14.91 -15.49
C LEU A 77 9.82 16.18 -16.31
N GLN A 78 8.88 16.15 -17.26
CA GLN A 78 8.54 17.31 -18.08
C GLN A 78 7.94 18.44 -17.23
N GLN A 79 7.05 18.12 -16.28
CA GLN A 79 6.48 19.11 -15.37
C GLN A 79 7.58 19.79 -14.54
N ARG A 80 8.56 19.03 -14.05
CA ARG A 80 9.67 19.57 -13.25
C ARG A 80 10.60 20.45 -14.09
N ILE A 81 10.94 20.04 -15.31
CA ILE A 81 11.72 20.84 -16.25
C ILE A 81 11.00 22.17 -16.53
N ASN A 82 9.72 22.11 -16.89
CA ASN A 82 8.91 23.30 -17.16
C ASN A 82 8.81 24.23 -15.94
N ALA A 83 8.66 23.67 -14.73
CA ALA A 83 8.61 24.45 -13.49
C ALA A 83 9.91 25.21 -13.25
N ILE A 84 11.07 24.59 -13.44
CA ILE A 84 12.38 25.23 -13.28
C ILE A 84 12.61 26.27 -14.39
N GLU A 85 12.38 25.89 -15.66
CA GLU A 85 12.60 26.77 -16.83
C GLU A 85 11.65 27.97 -16.88
N SER A 86 10.44 27.86 -16.32
CA SER A 86 9.47 28.98 -16.29
C SER A 86 9.92 30.17 -15.43
N GLY A 87 10.93 29.99 -14.57
CA GLY A 87 11.43 31.05 -13.67
C GLY A 87 10.38 31.59 -12.68
N ALA A 88 9.20 30.97 -12.62
CA ALA A 88 8.13 31.36 -11.72
C ALA A 88 8.59 31.17 -10.27
N LYS A 89 8.28 32.13 -9.40
CA LYS A 89 8.39 31.95 -7.95
C LYS A 89 7.53 30.74 -7.58
N ILE A 90 8.15 29.57 -7.40
CA ILE A 90 7.52 28.47 -6.71
C ILE A 90 7.43 28.94 -5.26
N GLU A 91 6.31 29.57 -4.92
CA GLU A 91 5.89 29.68 -3.54
C GLU A 91 5.60 28.24 -3.11
N ILE A 92 6.63 27.62 -2.51
CA ILE A 92 6.59 26.29 -1.93
C ILE A 92 5.59 26.36 -0.77
N VAL A 93 4.29 26.25 -1.06
CA VAL A 93 3.31 25.78 -0.08
C VAL A 93 3.34 24.26 -0.21
N VAL A 94 4.36 23.66 0.40
CA VAL A 94 4.66 22.24 0.20
C VAL A 94 4.33 21.50 1.49
N ASN A 95 3.16 20.84 1.48
CA ASN A 95 3.03 19.53 2.09
C ASN A 95 3.66 18.49 1.14
N GLY A 96 4.97 18.53 1.01
CA GLY A 96 5.75 17.62 0.17
C GLY A 96 7.06 17.32 0.86
N GLN A 97 7.44 16.05 0.80
CA GLN A 97 8.65 15.58 1.44
C GLN A 97 9.88 16.29 0.90
N LYS A 98 10.78 16.63 1.81
CA LYS A 98 12.15 17.07 1.52
C LYS A 98 12.87 15.98 0.71
N GLU A 99 13.70 16.39 -0.25
CA GLU A 99 14.60 15.50 -1.01
C GLU A 99 15.36 14.55 -0.06
N ASP A 100 15.42 13.28 -0.44
CA ASP A 100 16.07 12.21 0.32
C ASP A 100 17.13 11.51 -0.56
N PRO A 101 18.35 12.09 -0.62
CA PRO A 101 19.40 11.62 -1.50
C PRO A 101 19.94 10.23 -1.12
N GLU A 102 19.88 9.85 0.16
CA GLU A 102 20.30 8.53 0.62
C GLU A 102 19.33 7.45 0.13
N LYS A 103 18.03 7.71 0.25
CA LYS A 103 16.99 6.82 -0.27
C LYS A 103 16.99 6.74 -1.80
N ALA A 104 17.30 7.85 -2.48
CA ALA A 104 17.50 7.82 -3.93
C ALA A 104 18.67 6.92 -4.33
N LYS A 105 19.80 6.99 -3.61
CA LYS A 105 20.97 6.16 -3.87
C LYS A 105 20.73 4.67 -3.59
N GLU A 106 19.97 4.35 -2.55
CA GLU A 106 19.53 2.98 -2.25
C GLU A 106 18.68 2.40 -3.39
N ILE A 107 17.65 3.15 -3.82
CA ILE A 107 16.77 2.76 -4.94
C ILE A 107 17.56 2.64 -6.25
N GLU A 108 18.55 3.51 -6.49
CA GLU A 108 19.42 3.43 -7.67
C GLU A 108 20.26 2.15 -7.68
N SER A 109 20.79 1.74 -6.53
CA SER A 109 21.51 0.47 -6.38
C SER A 109 20.59 -0.72 -6.67
N GLU A 110 19.34 -0.68 -6.20
CA GLU A 110 18.34 -1.71 -6.44
C GLU A 110 17.98 -1.82 -7.94
N ILE A 111 17.76 -0.69 -8.61
CA ILE A 111 17.52 -0.63 -10.06
C ILE A 111 18.70 -1.24 -10.83
N ASN A 112 19.94 -0.90 -10.45
CA ASN A 112 21.12 -1.42 -11.13
C ASN A 112 21.31 -2.93 -10.91
N SER A 113 21.01 -3.43 -9.71
CA SER A 113 21.01 -4.86 -9.42
C SER A 113 19.99 -5.60 -10.30
N LEU A 114 18.75 -5.10 -10.38
CA LEU A 114 17.70 -5.71 -11.20
C LEU A 114 18.04 -5.67 -12.70
N ARG A 115 18.63 -4.59 -13.19
CA ARG A 115 19.09 -4.50 -14.59
C ARG A 115 20.16 -5.56 -14.91
N ALA A 116 21.08 -5.81 -13.98
CA ALA A 116 22.09 -6.86 -14.16
C ALA A 116 21.46 -8.25 -14.19
N GLU A 117 20.47 -8.50 -13.33
CA GLU A 117 19.73 -9.76 -13.27
C GLU A 117 18.91 -10.01 -14.54
N ILE A 118 18.18 -9.01 -15.04
CA ILE A 118 17.47 -9.09 -16.33
C ILE A 118 18.45 -9.46 -17.45
N GLY A 119 19.66 -8.90 -17.45
CA GLY A 119 20.69 -9.25 -18.44
C GLY A 119 21.11 -10.73 -18.39
N ILE A 120 21.05 -11.37 -17.21
CA ILE A 120 21.30 -12.80 -17.05
C ILE A 120 20.10 -13.62 -17.52
N LEU A 121 18.89 -13.23 -17.11
CA LEU A 121 17.65 -13.89 -17.51
C LEU A 121 17.41 -13.82 -19.02
N GLN A 122 17.78 -12.71 -19.65
CA GLN A 122 17.69 -12.54 -21.10
C GLN A 122 18.62 -13.53 -21.82
N LYS A 123 19.90 -13.62 -21.40
CA LYS A 123 20.85 -14.60 -21.95
C LYS A 123 20.37 -16.04 -21.77
N ASP A 124 19.70 -16.33 -20.65
CA ASP A 124 19.12 -17.63 -20.38
C ASP A 124 17.91 -17.91 -21.27
N ALA A 125 16.99 -16.95 -21.41
CA ALA A 125 15.84 -17.03 -22.29
C ALA A 125 16.25 -17.24 -23.76
N ASP A 126 17.33 -16.59 -24.20
CA ASP A 126 17.89 -16.70 -25.55
C ASP A 126 18.45 -18.10 -25.86
N ARG A 127 18.67 -18.95 -24.85
CA ARG A 127 19.04 -20.37 -25.04
C ARG A 127 17.87 -21.23 -25.53
N TYR A 128 16.64 -20.73 -25.42
CA TYR A 128 15.42 -21.43 -25.80
C TYR A 128 14.83 -20.77 -27.05
N THR A 129 14.40 -21.58 -28.02
CA THR A 129 13.78 -21.10 -29.26
C THR A 129 12.30 -21.44 -29.26
N GLY A 130 11.46 -20.42 -29.04
CA GLY A 130 10.00 -20.57 -28.93
C GLY A 130 9.53 -21.43 -27.75
N GLY A 131 8.21 -21.54 -27.59
CA GLY A 131 7.56 -22.43 -26.63
C GLY A 131 7.46 -21.90 -25.19
N LEU A 132 6.69 -22.63 -24.38
CA LEU A 132 6.24 -22.20 -23.05
C LEU A 132 7.38 -21.82 -22.09
N ILE A 133 8.51 -22.53 -22.12
CA ILE A 133 9.65 -22.22 -21.24
C ILE A 133 10.23 -20.84 -21.57
N ARG A 134 10.34 -20.51 -22.86
CA ARG A 134 10.78 -19.20 -23.31
C ARG A 134 9.76 -18.13 -22.94
N ASP A 135 8.47 -18.41 -23.12
CA ASP A 135 7.39 -17.47 -22.79
C ASP A 135 7.29 -17.19 -21.28
N LEU A 136 7.51 -18.20 -20.43
CA LEU A 136 7.60 -18.02 -18.98
C LEU A 136 8.82 -17.17 -18.58
N LYS A 137 9.98 -17.39 -19.22
CA LYS A 137 11.18 -16.56 -18.97
C LYS A 137 10.99 -15.12 -19.43
N LEU A 138 10.38 -14.91 -20.60
CA LEU A 138 10.03 -13.58 -21.09
C LEU A 138 8.99 -12.89 -20.23
N SER A 139 8.04 -13.63 -19.66
CA SER A 139 7.09 -13.10 -18.68
C SER A 139 7.79 -12.66 -17.40
N ALA A 140 8.73 -13.46 -16.88
CA ALA A 140 9.53 -13.09 -15.70
C ALA A 140 10.38 -11.84 -15.97
N ILE A 141 10.99 -11.74 -17.16
CA ILE A 141 11.74 -10.54 -17.59
C ILE A 141 10.80 -9.33 -17.64
N ALA A 142 9.63 -9.45 -18.27
CA ALA A 142 8.65 -8.35 -18.34
C ALA A 142 8.19 -7.89 -16.95
N THR A 143 8.04 -8.81 -15.99
CA THR A 143 7.73 -8.46 -14.59
C THR A 143 8.88 -7.72 -13.91
N GLN A 144 10.13 -8.14 -14.10
CA GLN A 144 11.28 -7.41 -13.54
C GLN A 144 11.42 -6.02 -14.17
N GLU A 145 11.13 -5.88 -15.46
CA GLU A 145 11.10 -4.58 -16.14
C GLU A 145 9.98 -3.66 -15.61
N GLN A 146 8.82 -4.21 -15.23
CA GLN A 146 7.75 -3.49 -14.54
C GLN A 146 8.22 -2.98 -13.17
N THR A 147 8.92 -3.82 -12.41
CA THR A 147 9.48 -3.45 -11.09
C THR A 147 10.47 -2.31 -11.21
N ILE A 148 11.34 -2.33 -12.23
CA ILE A 148 12.27 -1.22 -12.50
C ILE A 148 11.51 0.09 -12.76
N ALA A 149 10.43 0.07 -13.54
CA ALA A 149 9.65 1.29 -13.83
C ALA A 149 9.03 1.92 -12.57
N LEU A 150 8.56 1.08 -11.63
CA LEU A 150 8.05 1.52 -10.33
C LEU A 150 9.15 2.06 -9.41
N LEU A 151 10.32 1.40 -9.39
CA LEU A 151 11.47 1.88 -8.63
C LEU A 151 12.01 3.20 -9.18
N GLN A 152 12.03 3.37 -10.51
CA GLN A 152 12.35 4.65 -11.14
C GLN A 152 11.38 5.75 -10.70
N GLN A 153 10.09 5.47 -10.62
CA GLN A 153 9.11 6.45 -10.11
C GLN A 153 9.46 6.87 -8.67
N ARG A 154 9.77 5.92 -7.79
CA ARG A 154 10.16 6.19 -6.39
C ARG A 154 11.50 6.92 -6.29
N TYR A 155 12.45 6.58 -7.16
CA TYR A 155 13.74 7.26 -7.28
C TYR A 155 13.55 8.74 -7.61
N LEU A 156 12.73 9.05 -8.62
CA LEU A 156 12.44 10.41 -9.03
C LEU A 156 11.75 11.21 -7.92
N MET A 157 10.83 10.59 -7.19
CA MET A 157 10.17 11.20 -6.04
C MET A 157 11.16 11.52 -4.91
N ALA A 158 12.06 10.58 -4.58
CA ALA A 158 13.06 10.75 -3.53
C ALA A 158 14.14 11.79 -3.91
N LYS A 159 14.62 11.75 -5.17
CA LYS A 159 15.69 12.60 -5.67
C LYS A 159 15.26 14.04 -5.92
N TYR A 160 14.02 14.26 -6.35
CA TYR A 160 13.54 15.58 -6.79
C TYR A 160 12.35 16.13 -5.98
N GLY A 161 11.89 15.41 -4.95
CA GLY A 161 10.79 15.85 -4.09
C GLY A 161 9.44 15.97 -4.80
N ILE A 162 9.22 15.18 -5.87
CA ILE A 162 8.03 15.25 -6.72
C ILE A 162 6.86 14.54 -6.03
N SER A 163 5.77 15.27 -5.75
CA SER A 163 4.53 14.69 -5.21
C SER A 163 3.54 14.39 -6.34
N ILE A 164 2.98 13.18 -6.34
CA ILE A 164 1.94 12.76 -7.27
C ILE A 164 0.61 13.38 -6.81
N THR A 165 0.23 14.54 -7.36
CA THR A 165 -1.14 15.01 -7.23
C THR A 165 -2.02 14.19 -8.16
N ARG A 166 -2.81 13.28 -7.58
CA ARG A 166 -3.94 12.65 -8.28
C ARG A 166 -4.87 13.78 -8.71
N ASN A 167 -4.94 14.07 -10.01
CA ASN A 167 -5.89 15.04 -10.56
C ASN A 167 -7.32 14.52 -10.30
N GLU A 168 -7.98 15.03 -9.26
CA GLU A 168 -9.43 14.97 -9.14
C GLU A 168 -10.05 16.08 -10.00
N LYS A 169 -11.01 15.71 -10.84
CA LYS A 169 -11.74 16.59 -11.75
C LYS A 169 -12.66 17.54 -10.93
N PRO A 170 -12.99 18.76 -11.42
CA PRO A 170 -13.40 19.88 -10.57
C PRO A 170 -14.91 19.96 -10.24
N ALA A 171 -15.16 20.32 -8.99
CA ALA A 171 -16.17 21.24 -8.42
C ALA A 171 -17.59 21.34 -9.04
N GLU A 172 -18.59 21.02 -8.22
CA GLU A 172 -19.92 21.66 -8.25
C GLU A 172 -20.22 22.37 -6.92
N ILE A 173 -20.22 23.71 -7.03
CA ILE A 173 -21.15 24.72 -6.50
C ILE A 173 -21.62 24.62 -5.03
N LYS A 174 -21.22 25.67 -4.28
CA LYS A 174 -21.83 26.11 -3.02
C LYS A 174 -23.19 26.76 -3.29
N GLU A 175 -24.22 26.38 -2.54
CA GLU A 175 -25.27 27.31 -2.14
C GLU A 175 -25.54 27.18 -0.64
N ASN A 176 -25.36 28.30 0.06
CA ASN A 176 -25.85 28.53 1.40
C ASN A 176 -27.37 28.70 1.33
N ASN A 177 -28.12 28.15 2.29
CA ASN A 177 -29.18 28.90 2.96
C ASN A 177 -29.44 28.33 4.35
N ASN A 178 -29.68 29.26 5.25
CA ASN A 178 -29.68 29.11 6.70
C ASN A 178 -31.14 29.09 7.20
N VAL A 179 -31.32 28.57 8.43
CA VAL A 179 -32.41 28.88 9.38
C VAL A 179 -33.70 28.01 9.37
N GLN A 180 -33.71 27.10 10.36
CA GLN A 180 -34.74 26.86 11.40
C GLN A 180 -35.96 25.94 11.18
N THR A 181 -35.87 24.84 11.93
CA THR A 181 -36.81 24.26 12.92
C THR A 181 -38.14 23.63 12.52
N ALA A 182 -38.29 22.44 13.11
CA ALA A 182 -39.52 21.74 13.48
C ALA A 182 -40.30 21.07 12.34
N ASN A 183 -40.09 19.76 12.21
CA ASN A 183 -41.15 18.84 12.60
C ASN A 183 -40.60 17.46 12.94
N GLU A 184 -41.06 16.99 14.10
CA GLU A 184 -40.87 15.64 14.62
C GLU A 184 -41.38 14.63 13.60
N ILE A 185 -40.50 13.73 13.15
CA ILE A 185 -40.90 12.37 12.81
C ILE A 185 -39.91 11.46 13.52
N LYS A 186 -40.47 10.66 14.42
CA LYS A 186 -39.83 9.56 15.14
C LYS A 186 -38.98 8.71 14.20
N GLN A 187 -37.66 8.85 14.32
CA GLN A 187 -36.74 7.77 14.08
C GLN A 187 -35.86 7.70 15.32
N GLU A 188 -35.85 6.55 15.98
CA GLU A 188 -34.81 6.20 16.95
C GLU A 188 -33.46 6.31 16.24
N SER A 189 -32.86 7.49 16.35
CA SER A 189 -31.44 7.67 16.13
C SER A 189 -30.74 6.84 17.19
N GLN A 190 -30.43 5.58 16.87
CA GLN A 190 -29.48 4.80 17.65
C GLN A 190 -28.13 5.51 17.56
N THR A 191 -27.88 6.42 18.50
CA THR A 191 -26.55 6.96 18.76
C THR A 191 -25.60 5.78 18.94
N LEU A 192 -24.62 5.68 18.05
CA LEU A 192 -23.58 4.64 18.10
C LEU A 192 -22.96 4.64 19.49
N LEU A 193 -22.80 3.45 20.06
CA LEU A 193 -22.08 3.31 21.33
C LEU A 193 -20.63 3.77 21.15
N PRO A 194 -20.04 4.47 22.15
CA PRO A 194 -18.65 4.90 22.05
C PRO A 194 -17.69 3.70 21.98
N PRO A 195 -16.53 3.82 21.31
CA PRO A 195 -15.50 2.78 21.32
C PRO A 195 -15.03 2.43 22.73
N ALA A 196 -14.73 1.16 22.97
CA ALA A 196 -14.11 0.71 24.22
C ALA A 196 -12.59 0.95 24.20
N ASP A 197 -11.95 0.72 25.36
CA ASP A 197 -10.52 0.96 25.56
C ASP A 197 -9.61 -0.14 25.00
N GLY A 198 -10.16 -1.30 24.62
CA GLY A 198 -9.39 -2.42 24.13
C GLY A 198 -9.07 -2.40 22.63
N PRO A 199 -8.45 -3.47 22.10
CA PRO A 199 -7.98 -3.54 20.72
C PRO A 199 -9.12 -3.27 19.74
N LEU A 200 -8.83 -2.48 18.70
CA LEU A 200 -9.80 -2.07 17.66
C LEU A 200 -11.06 -1.37 18.23
N GLY A 201 -10.98 -0.87 19.47
CA GLY A 201 -12.10 -0.22 20.14
C GLY A 201 -13.10 -1.19 20.75
N LEU A 202 -12.69 -2.44 21.00
CA LEU A 202 -13.52 -3.51 21.56
C LEU A 202 -12.92 -4.04 22.87
N ARG A 203 -13.76 -4.55 23.77
CA ARG A 203 -13.33 -5.16 25.04
C ARG A 203 -13.89 -6.57 25.20
N MET A 204 -13.21 -7.37 26.01
CA MET A 204 -13.68 -8.69 26.43
C MET A 204 -15.13 -8.62 26.94
N GLY A 205 -15.96 -9.58 26.51
CA GLY A 205 -17.31 -9.79 27.03
C GLY A 205 -18.43 -8.98 26.38
N LEU A 206 -18.16 -8.19 25.33
CA LEU A 206 -19.22 -7.53 24.56
C LEU A 206 -20.12 -8.55 23.85
N SER A 207 -21.42 -8.28 23.77
CA SER A 207 -22.34 -9.11 22.96
C SER A 207 -22.28 -8.74 21.47
N ALA A 208 -22.88 -9.57 20.62
CA ALA A 208 -22.97 -9.28 19.18
C ALA A 208 -23.77 -7.99 18.91
N GLU A 209 -24.83 -7.75 19.67
CA GLU A 209 -25.68 -6.56 19.57
C GLU A 209 -24.93 -5.30 20.00
N ASP A 210 -24.15 -5.37 21.09
CA ASP A 210 -23.33 -4.25 21.54
C ASP A 210 -22.31 -3.86 20.47
N ILE A 211 -21.62 -4.84 19.88
CA ILE A 211 -20.65 -4.60 18.80
C ILE A 211 -21.36 -4.00 17.59
N SER A 212 -22.52 -4.53 17.19
CA SER A 212 -23.30 -4.00 16.06
C SER A 212 -23.69 -2.52 16.27
N ARG A 213 -24.09 -2.16 17.49
CA ARG A 213 -24.38 -0.78 17.88
C ARG A 213 -23.15 0.12 17.95
N MET A 214 -21.97 -0.42 18.26
CA MET A 214 -20.72 0.35 18.26
C MET A 214 -20.21 0.63 16.85
N THR A 215 -20.42 -0.30 15.91
CA THR A 215 -19.93 -0.19 14.52
C THR A 215 -20.94 0.47 13.58
N GLY A 216 -22.24 0.39 13.91
CA GLY A 216 -23.34 0.75 13.02
C GLY A 216 -23.49 -0.25 11.87
N ARG A 217 -23.06 -1.50 12.09
CA ARG A 217 -23.08 -2.60 11.12
C ARG A 217 -23.60 -3.85 11.81
N GLU A 218 -24.58 -4.52 11.22
CA GLU A 218 -24.95 -5.85 11.68
C GLU A 218 -23.80 -6.82 11.45
N LEU A 219 -23.61 -7.72 12.41
CA LEU A 219 -22.65 -8.81 12.29
C LEU A 219 -23.25 -9.96 11.48
N SER A 220 -22.48 -10.47 10.53
CA SER A 220 -22.90 -11.64 9.74
C SER A 220 -22.41 -12.92 10.41
N GLU A 221 -23.31 -13.86 10.68
CA GLU A 221 -22.89 -15.19 11.15
C GLU A 221 -22.17 -15.96 10.02
N ILE A 222 -21.07 -16.64 10.36
CA ILE A 222 -20.36 -17.48 9.40
C ILE A 222 -21.05 -18.83 9.30
N GLU A 223 -21.59 -19.15 8.12
CA GLU A 223 -22.35 -20.38 7.87
C GLU A 223 -21.58 -21.64 8.31
N GLY A 224 -22.26 -22.53 9.04
CA GLY A 224 -21.67 -23.77 9.56
C GLY A 224 -20.65 -23.58 10.68
N LYS A 225 -20.47 -22.36 11.22
CA LYS A 225 -19.58 -22.07 12.35
C LYS A 225 -20.35 -21.43 13.51
N THR A 226 -20.53 -22.19 14.58
CA THR A 226 -21.13 -21.70 15.82
C THR A 226 -20.31 -20.56 16.42
N ASN A 227 -20.97 -19.46 16.80
CA ASN A 227 -20.39 -18.34 17.55
C ASN A 227 -19.27 -17.56 16.84
N LEU A 228 -19.22 -17.64 15.50
CA LEU A 228 -18.31 -16.85 14.67
C LEU A 228 -19.10 -15.82 13.86
N TYR A 229 -18.69 -14.57 14.00
CA TYR A 229 -19.35 -13.43 13.38
C TYR A 229 -18.35 -12.62 12.58
N GLU A 230 -18.73 -12.12 11.41
CA GLU A 230 -17.91 -11.32 10.51
C GLU A 230 -18.47 -9.90 10.34
N THR A 231 -17.56 -8.95 10.14
CA THR A 231 -17.86 -7.57 9.76
C THR A 231 -16.69 -6.94 8.99
N ASP A 232 -16.96 -5.91 8.20
CA ASP A 232 -15.96 -5.09 7.51
C ASP A 232 -15.50 -3.89 8.35
N LYS A 233 -16.03 -3.73 9.57
CA LYS A 233 -15.84 -2.50 10.36
C LYS A 233 -15.72 -2.76 11.86
N THR A 234 -14.75 -2.08 12.47
CA THR A 234 -14.58 -1.98 13.93
C THR A 234 -14.74 -0.54 14.42
N PRO A 235 -14.99 -0.32 15.73
CA PRO A 235 -15.12 1.02 16.29
C PRO A 235 -13.86 1.89 16.12
N LYS A 236 -12.67 1.28 16.14
CA LYS A 236 -11.41 1.91 15.71
C LYS A 236 -10.85 1.15 14.51
N SER A 237 -10.85 1.81 13.35
CA SER A 237 -10.37 1.25 12.09
C SER A 237 -8.84 1.22 12.01
N ASN A 238 -8.30 0.25 11.28
CA ASN A 238 -6.90 0.22 10.86
C ASN A 238 -6.87 -0.05 9.35
N SER A 239 -6.18 0.81 8.59
CA SER A 239 -6.18 0.78 7.12
C SER A 239 -5.56 -0.46 6.50
N GLU A 240 -4.81 -1.26 7.26
CA GLU A 240 -4.17 -2.50 6.79
C GLU A 240 -5.15 -3.69 6.77
N PHE A 241 -6.30 -3.60 7.45
CA PHE A 241 -7.29 -4.68 7.56
C PHE A 241 -8.60 -4.34 6.84
N GLU A 242 -9.26 -5.36 6.30
CA GLU A 242 -10.50 -5.23 5.52
C GLU A 242 -11.67 -6.07 6.02
N SER A 243 -11.40 -7.16 6.76
CA SER A 243 -12.43 -8.01 7.39
C SER A 243 -12.03 -8.36 8.82
N TYR A 244 -13.03 -8.51 9.69
CA TYR A 244 -12.89 -8.84 11.08
C TYR A 244 -13.81 -9.99 11.46
N ILE A 245 -13.25 -11.01 12.10
CA ILE A 245 -13.99 -12.15 12.63
C ILE A 245 -13.93 -12.14 14.15
N PHE A 246 -15.09 -12.27 14.79
CA PHE A 246 -15.24 -12.32 16.23
C PHE A 246 -15.69 -13.70 16.68
N VAL A 247 -15.09 -14.19 17.76
CA VAL A 247 -15.65 -15.32 18.51
C VAL A 247 -16.45 -14.77 19.68
N ILE A 248 -17.77 -14.94 19.65
CA ILE A 248 -18.69 -14.37 20.65
C ILE A 248 -19.48 -15.51 21.27
N SER A 249 -19.23 -15.78 22.54
CA SER A 249 -19.95 -16.77 23.33
C SER A 249 -21.27 -16.18 23.86
N PRO A 250 -22.39 -16.93 23.84
CA PRO A 250 -23.64 -16.52 24.48
C PRO A 250 -23.48 -16.24 25.98
N LYS A 251 -22.63 -17.00 26.67
CA LYS A 251 -22.42 -16.89 28.13
C LYS A 251 -21.36 -15.87 28.53
N TYR A 252 -20.31 -15.71 27.73
CA TYR A 252 -19.10 -14.97 28.09
C TYR A 252 -18.80 -13.78 27.17
N GLY A 253 -19.62 -13.53 26.14
CA GLY A 253 -19.47 -12.43 25.19
C GLY A 253 -18.26 -12.58 24.27
N LEU A 254 -17.69 -11.47 23.81
CA LEU A 254 -16.52 -11.43 22.93
C LEU A 254 -15.28 -12.04 23.60
N CYS A 255 -14.65 -13.02 22.93
CA CYS A 255 -13.50 -13.75 23.46
C CYS A 255 -12.26 -13.71 22.57
N GLN A 256 -12.44 -13.48 21.28
CA GLN A 256 -11.34 -13.40 20.32
C GLN A 256 -11.71 -12.42 19.20
N ILE A 257 -10.71 -11.67 18.74
CA ILE A 257 -10.79 -10.84 17.54
C ILE A 257 -9.75 -11.34 16.54
N ARG A 258 -10.15 -11.51 15.29
CA ARG A 258 -9.27 -11.81 14.16
C ARG A 258 -9.45 -10.71 13.12
N ALA A 259 -8.38 -9.99 12.81
CA ALA A 259 -8.36 -9.00 11.75
C ALA A 259 -7.62 -9.59 10.54
N ILE A 260 -8.29 -9.57 9.38
CA ILE A 260 -7.81 -10.09 8.11
C ILE A 260 -7.32 -8.90 7.27
N GLY A 261 -6.04 -8.93 6.92
CA GLY A 261 -5.36 -7.90 6.16
C GLY A 261 -5.83 -7.85 4.71
N LYS A 262 -5.65 -6.69 4.09
CA LYS A 262 -5.77 -6.56 2.63
C LYS A 262 -4.78 -7.46 1.91
N VAL A 263 -5.14 -7.90 0.71
CA VAL A 263 -4.22 -8.64 -0.16
C VAL A 263 -3.00 -7.79 -0.50
N ILE A 264 -1.82 -8.32 -0.20
CA ILE A 264 -0.52 -7.73 -0.50
C ILE A 264 0.09 -8.51 -1.66
N ASN A 265 0.26 -7.85 -2.80
CA ASN A 265 0.99 -8.40 -3.94
C ASN A 265 2.49 -8.39 -3.62
N THR A 266 3.16 -9.49 -3.92
CA THR A 266 4.57 -9.71 -3.61
C THR A 266 5.23 -10.63 -4.64
N ASP A 267 6.55 -10.73 -4.63
CA ASP A 267 7.29 -11.74 -5.39
C ASP A 267 7.41 -13.08 -4.63
N GLY A 268 8.02 -14.09 -5.26
CA GLY A 268 8.29 -15.39 -4.62
C GLY A 268 9.18 -15.32 -3.38
N TYR A 269 9.94 -14.23 -3.20
CA TYR A 269 10.77 -13.96 -2.01
C TYR A 269 9.96 -13.35 -0.86
N GLY A 270 8.73 -12.88 -1.11
CA GLY A 270 7.82 -12.35 -0.11
C GLY A 270 8.19 -10.96 0.42
N LEU A 271 8.99 -10.18 -0.31
CA LEU A 271 9.58 -8.94 0.21
C LEU A 271 8.53 -7.94 0.71
N GLN A 272 7.45 -7.72 -0.04
CA GLN A 272 6.40 -6.77 0.33
C GLN A 272 5.62 -7.26 1.56
N LEU A 273 5.33 -8.57 1.62
CA LEU A 273 4.62 -9.16 2.75
C LEU A 273 5.46 -9.09 4.03
N ARG A 274 6.76 -9.38 3.95
CA ARG A 274 7.70 -9.29 5.07
C ARG A 274 7.84 -7.85 5.59
N SER A 275 7.99 -6.88 4.68
CA SER A 275 8.06 -5.47 5.05
C SER A 275 6.80 -5.04 5.80
N LYS A 276 5.61 -5.37 5.28
CA LYS A 276 4.34 -5.04 5.93
C LYS A 276 4.18 -5.73 7.28
N PHE A 277 4.63 -6.97 7.39
CA PHE A 277 4.67 -7.70 8.65
C PHE A 277 5.56 -6.98 9.68
N ASP A 278 6.78 -6.58 9.29
CA ASP A 278 7.72 -5.90 10.18
C ASP A 278 7.22 -4.51 10.63
N ASP A 279 6.56 -3.76 9.73
CA ASP A 279 5.93 -2.48 10.05
C ASP A 279 4.80 -2.64 11.09
N MET A 280 3.91 -3.62 10.86
CA MET A 280 2.80 -3.91 11.78
C MET A 280 3.33 -4.44 13.12
N ARG A 281 4.31 -5.34 13.09
CA ARG A 281 4.98 -5.83 14.29
C ARG A 281 5.61 -4.70 15.09
N SER A 282 6.30 -3.77 14.43
CA SER A 282 6.93 -2.63 15.10
C SER A 282 5.90 -1.73 15.78
N SER A 283 4.75 -1.55 15.13
CA SER A 283 3.61 -0.82 15.69
C SER A 283 3.06 -1.54 16.93
N LEU A 284 2.86 -2.86 16.87
CA LEU A 284 2.41 -3.67 18.01
C LEU A 284 3.44 -3.68 19.14
N ASP A 285 4.73 -3.75 18.82
CA ASP A 285 5.83 -3.69 19.79
C ASP A 285 5.82 -2.40 20.61
N SER A 286 5.42 -1.28 19.99
CA SER A 286 5.31 0.02 20.68
C SER A 286 4.18 0.07 21.71
N VAL A 287 3.16 -0.78 21.54
CA VAL A 287 1.97 -0.82 22.40
C VAL A 287 2.08 -1.92 23.45
N TYR A 288 2.57 -3.10 23.06
CA TYR A 288 2.56 -4.31 23.87
C TYR A 288 3.97 -4.77 24.29
N GLY A 289 5.01 -3.97 24.01
CA GLY A 289 6.39 -4.36 24.25
C GLY A 289 6.89 -5.38 23.24
N LYS A 290 8.13 -5.86 23.40
CA LYS A 290 8.79 -6.72 22.41
C LYS A 290 8.14 -8.11 22.31
N GLY A 291 7.55 -8.39 21.16
CA GLY A 291 6.99 -9.70 20.81
C GLY A 291 8.07 -10.71 20.44
N LYS A 292 7.76 -12.00 20.62
CA LYS A 292 8.60 -13.12 20.21
C LYS A 292 8.39 -13.40 18.73
N LEU A 293 9.39 -13.10 17.92
CA LEU A 293 9.42 -13.45 16.49
C LEU A 293 9.80 -14.92 16.30
N THR A 294 9.05 -15.61 15.45
CA THR A 294 9.41 -16.90 14.88
C THR A 294 9.30 -16.81 13.35
N ASP A 295 10.45 -16.86 12.68
CA ASP A 295 10.54 -17.09 11.23
C ASP A 295 11.27 -18.41 11.02
N LYS A 296 10.52 -19.48 10.71
CA LYS A 296 11.07 -20.84 10.65
C LYS A 296 10.50 -21.63 9.49
N LEU A 297 11.40 -22.24 8.73
CA LEU A 297 11.12 -23.31 7.78
C LEU A 297 11.21 -24.66 8.50
N PHE A 298 10.27 -25.56 8.24
CA PHE A 298 10.31 -26.91 8.76
C PHE A 298 11.49 -27.70 8.19
N PRO A 299 12.18 -28.52 9.01
CA PRO A 299 13.24 -29.39 8.53
C PRO A 299 12.73 -30.35 7.45
N GLY A 300 13.48 -30.48 6.35
CA GLY A 300 13.14 -31.36 5.23
C GLY A 300 12.21 -30.77 4.18
N SER A 301 11.83 -29.49 4.31
CA SER A 301 11.14 -28.76 3.24
C SER A 301 12.00 -28.71 1.98
N ILE A 302 11.38 -28.95 0.82
CA ILE A 302 12.02 -28.78 -0.49
C ILE A 302 11.98 -27.33 -0.98
N TRP A 303 11.26 -26.44 -0.27
CA TRP A 303 11.12 -25.02 -0.57
C TRP A 303 12.11 -24.19 0.26
N ASP A 304 13.36 -24.65 0.33
CA ASP A 304 14.40 -24.11 1.21
C ASP A 304 15.20 -22.96 0.59
N GLU A 305 15.11 -22.79 -0.72
CA GLU A 305 15.72 -21.68 -1.43
C GLU A 305 14.95 -20.35 -1.24
N PRO A 306 15.64 -19.19 -1.12
CA PRO A 306 14.98 -17.91 -0.82
C PRO A 306 13.86 -17.51 -1.78
N ARG A 307 13.95 -17.87 -3.06
CA ARG A 307 12.92 -17.58 -4.08
C ARG A 307 11.61 -18.34 -3.86
N TYR A 308 11.62 -19.36 -3.02
CA TYR A 308 10.46 -20.16 -2.66
C TYR A 308 9.89 -19.77 -1.31
N TRP A 309 10.27 -18.61 -0.75
CA TRP A 309 9.78 -18.17 0.54
C TRP A 309 8.25 -18.12 0.60
N MET A 310 7.58 -17.51 -0.40
CA MET A 310 6.12 -17.50 -0.48
C MET A 310 5.52 -18.89 -0.68
N MET A 311 6.19 -19.76 -1.45
CA MET A 311 5.76 -21.15 -1.62
C MET A 311 5.84 -21.94 -0.32
N SER A 312 6.89 -21.73 0.47
CA SER A 312 7.03 -22.37 1.79
C SER A 312 5.95 -21.92 2.77
N LEU A 313 5.55 -20.64 2.74
CA LEU A 313 4.38 -20.16 3.49
C LEU A 313 3.07 -20.79 2.97
N LEU A 314 2.88 -20.83 1.65
CA LEU A 314 1.66 -21.35 1.02
C LEU A 314 1.45 -22.84 1.29
N LYS A 315 2.52 -23.59 1.52
CA LYS A 315 2.49 -25.01 1.86
C LYS A 315 2.47 -25.29 3.36
N ASP A 316 2.34 -24.24 4.18
CA ASP A 316 2.44 -24.33 5.65
C ASP A 316 3.76 -24.97 6.12
N GLU A 317 4.81 -24.88 5.29
CA GLU A 317 6.14 -25.40 5.55
C GLU A 317 7.07 -24.36 6.17
N ARG A 318 6.68 -23.08 6.14
CA ARG A 318 7.30 -21.98 6.88
C ARG A 318 6.24 -21.21 7.66
N PHE A 319 6.63 -20.66 8.81
CA PHE A 319 5.86 -19.66 9.54
C PHE A 319 6.65 -18.38 9.70
N LEU A 320 5.97 -17.25 9.49
CA LEU A 320 6.40 -15.93 9.95
C LEU A 320 5.33 -15.40 10.92
N ILE A 321 5.62 -15.47 12.21
CA ILE A 321 4.70 -15.11 13.29
C ILE A 321 5.42 -14.32 14.39
N SER A 322 4.73 -13.34 14.97
CA SER A 322 5.17 -12.64 16.17
C SER A 322 4.08 -12.73 17.23
N GLU A 323 4.48 -13.14 18.44
CA GLU A 323 3.55 -13.40 19.55
C GLU A 323 3.85 -12.50 20.75
N TRP A 324 2.81 -11.97 21.39
CA TRP A 324 2.89 -11.19 22.64
C TRP A 324 2.07 -11.89 23.73
N ASN A 325 2.74 -12.79 24.46
CA ASN A 325 2.16 -13.55 25.57
C ASN A 325 2.64 -13.07 26.96
N LYS A 326 3.61 -12.15 27.00
CA LYS A 326 4.08 -11.56 28.26
C LYS A 326 3.12 -10.48 28.71
N LYS A 327 2.65 -10.62 29.95
CA LYS A 327 1.80 -9.61 30.59
C LYS A 327 2.58 -8.30 30.79
N ASN A 328 1.92 -7.21 30.46
CA ASN A 328 2.29 -5.82 30.70
C ASN A 328 1.02 -5.03 31.08
N GLU A 329 1.19 -3.80 31.55
CA GLU A 329 0.09 -2.94 32.01
C GLU A 329 -1.05 -2.81 30.97
N VAL A 330 -0.72 -2.63 29.68
CA VAL A 330 -1.71 -2.47 28.60
C VAL A 330 -2.48 -3.78 28.36
N SER A 331 -1.79 -4.92 28.31
CA SER A 331 -2.41 -6.23 28.12
C SER A 331 -3.29 -6.64 29.30
N GLU A 332 -2.88 -6.30 30.53
CA GLU A 332 -3.64 -6.58 31.75
C GLU A 332 -4.89 -5.71 31.81
N LYS A 333 -4.77 -4.40 31.59
CA LYS A 333 -5.88 -3.46 31.54
C LYS A 333 -6.96 -3.90 30.53
N ASN A 334 -6.54 -4.47 29.41
CA ASN A 334 -7.43 -4.90 28.33
C ASN A 334 -7.86 -6.37 28.40
N ASN A 335 -7.51 -7.08 29.47
CA ASN A 335 -7.80 -8.51 29.66
C ASN A 335 -7.31 -9.39 28.49
N LEU A 336 -6.16 -9.07 27.91
CA LEU A 336 -5.55 -9.83 26.83
C LEU A 336 -4.74 -11.00 27.39
N ASN A 337 -4.89 -12.17 26.78
CA ASN A 337 -4.13 -13.38 27.07
C ASN A 337 -2.96 -13.55 26.10
N ASP A 338 -3.24 -13.41 24.81
CA ASP A 338 -2.26 -13.57 23.73
C ASP A 338 -2.59 -12.62 22.57
N ILE A 339 -1.56 -12.23 21.83
CA ILE A 339 -1.68 -11.48 20.59
C ILE A 339 -0.75 -12.16 19.59
N ALA A 340 -1.24 -12.45 18.39
CA ALA A 340 -0.46 -13.07 17.34
C ALA A 340 -0.61 -12.28 16.04
N LEU A 341 0.52 -11.88 15.46
CA LEU A 341 0.58 -11.37 14.09
C LEU A 341 1.25 -12.44 13.22
N GLU A 342 0.62 -12.81 12.12
CA GLU A 342 1.07 -13.85 11.20
C GLU A 342 1.05 -13.32 9.75
N ALA A 343 2.04 -13.69 8.95
CA ALA A 343 1.99 -13.54 7.51
C ALA A 343 1.50 -14.85 6.88
N ARG A 344 0.43 -14.77 6.08
CA ARG A 344 -0.14 -15.91 5.36
C ARG A 344 -0.05 -15.71 3.86
N ALA A 345 0.33 -16.76 3.14
CA ALA A 345 0.30 -16.76 1.69
C ALA A 345 -1.10 -17.16 1.19
N ILE A 346 -1.61 -16.42 0.20
CA ILE A 346 -2.81 -16.79 -0.58
C ILE A 346 -2.36 -17.48 -1.88
N SER A 347 -1.23 -17.03 -2.43
CA SER A 347 -0.58 -17.61 -3.61
C SER A 347 0.94 -17.49 -3.49
N SER A 348 1.67 -17.90 -4.53
CA SER A 348 3.12 -17.69 -4.62
C SER A 348 3.52 -16.22 -4.74
N GLU A 349 2.57 -15.33 -5.05
CA GLU A 349 2.80 -13.92 -5.36
C GLU A 349 1.85 -12.99 -4.58
N SER A 350 1.11 -13.53 -3.61
CA SER A 350 0.22 -12.72 -2.78
C SER A 350 0.04 -13.32 -1.39
N GLY A 351 -0.14 -12.44 -0.41
CA GLY A 351 -0.41 -12.84 0.96
C GLY A 351 -1.17 -11.77 1.73
N ILE A 352 -1.44 -12.06 2.99
CA ILE A 352 -2.15 -11.19 3.92
C ILE A 352 -1.46 -11.21 5.27
N LEU A 353 -1.67 -10.14 6.04
CA LEU A 353 -1.43 -10.17 7.47
C LEU A 353 -2.67 -10.69 8.18
N PHE A 354 -2.48 -11.56 9.16
CA PHE A 354 -3.53 -12.04 10.04
C PHE A 354 -3.17 -11.66 11.47
N LEU A 355 -4.02 -10.86 12.11
CA LEU A 355 -3.80 -10.39 13.47
C LEU A 355 -4.89 -10.95 14.39
N GLN A 356 -4.49 -11.65 15.44
CA GLN A 356 -5.38 -12.23 16.43
C GLN A 356 -5.14 -11.61 17.80
N TYR A 357 -6.24 -11.31 18.50
CA TYR A 357 -6.26 -10.99 19.92
C TYR A 357 -7.09 -12.02 20.65
N ASP A 358 -6.48 -12.69 21.63
CA ASP A 358 -7.16 -13.59 22.55
C ASP A 358 -7.38 -12.90 23.90
N PHE A 359 -8.62 -12.86 24.36
CA PHE A 359 -8.95 -12.36 25.70
C PHE A 359 -8.81 -13.46 26.76
N GLN A 360 -8.77 -13.08 28.03
CA GLN A 360 -8.65 -14.02 29.17
C GLN A 360 -9.83 -15.00 29.30
N ASN A 361 -10.99 -14.72 28.70
CA ASN A 361 -12.14 -15.64 28.67
C ASN A 361 -12.09 -16.65 27.50
N SER A 362 -11.09 -16.60 26.61
CA SER A 362 -11.03 -17.41 25.39
C SER A 362 -11.14 -18.92 25.66
N GLU A 363 -10.47 -19.45 26.67
CA GLU A 363 -10.55 -20.87 27.05
C GLU A 363 -11.96 -21.30 27.49
N LYS A 364 -12.66 -20.43 28.23
CA LYS A 364 -14.03 -20.68 28.69
C LYS A 364 -15.01 -20.71 27.52
N CYS A 365 -14.83 -19.78 26.57
CA CYS A 365 -15.63 -19.73 25.35
C CYS A 365 -15.39 -20.95 24.46
N GLN A 366 -14.13 -21.36 24.29
CA GLN A 366 -13.80 -22.56 23.50
C GLN A 366 -14.41 -23.82 24.13
N SER A 367 -14.43 -23.91 25.46
CA SER A 367 -15.05 -25.04 26.17
C SER A 367 -16.56 -25.09 25.94
N GLU A 368 -17.26 -23.96 26.07
CA GLU A 368 -18.69 -23.86 25.79
C GLU A 368 -19.03 -24.20 24.32
N ILE A 369 -18.27 -23.67 23.36
CA ILE A 369 -18.46 -23.96 21.93
C ILE A 369 -18.26 -25.46 21.65
N LYS A 370 -17.27 -26.09 22.29
CA LYS A 370 -17.03 -27.53 22.16
C LYS A 370 -18.16 -28.36 22.78
N GLU A 371 -18.71 -27.94 23.91
CA GLU A 371 -19.85 -28.60 24.56
C GLU A 371 -21.11 -28.51 23.70
N ALA A 372 -21.43 -27.33 23.15
CA ALA A 372 -22.58 -27.13 22.27
C ALA A 372 -22.52 -27.99 20.99
N LYS A 373 -21.31 -28.18 20.44
CA LYS A 373 -21.08 -29.09 19.31
C LYS A 373 -21.25 -30.56 19.69
N LYS A 374 -20.87 -30.97 20.90
CA LYS A 374 -21.08 -32.34 21.38
C LYS A 374 -22.56 -32.63 21.63
N SER A 375 -23.34 -31.66 22.10
CA SER A 375 -24.77 -31.84 22.35
C SER A 375 -25.65 -31.85 21.08
N SER A 376 -25.07 -31.51 19.92
CA SER A 376 -25.76 -31.52 18.62
C SER A 376 -25.43 -32.74 17.76
N LEU A 377 -24.60 -33.66 18.28
CA LEU A 377 -24.37 -35.01 17.77
C LEU A 377 -25.19 -36.00 18.60
#